data_AF-A0A5I2Z354-F1
#
_entry.id   AF-A0A5I2Z354-F1
#
_cell.length_a   1.000
_cell.length_b   1.000
_cell.length_c   1.000
_cell.angle_alpha   90.00
_cell.angle_beta   90.00
_cell.angle_gamma   90.00
#
_symmetry.space_group_name_H-M   'P 1'
#
loop_
_entity.id
_entity.type
_entity.pdbx_description
1 polymer ?
#
loop_
_entity_poly.entity_id
_entity_poly.type
_entity_poly.pdbx_seq_one_letter_code
_entity_poly.pdbx_strand_id
1 'polypeptide(L)'
;MTILPRHKDVAKSRLNLRNPWHLLATGFGSGLSPVVPGTMGSLAAIPFWYLMTFLPWQLYSLVVMFGICIGVYLCHQTAKDMGVHDHGSIVWDEFIGMWITLMALPTTDWQWVAAGFVIFRILDMWKPWPIRWFDRNVHGGMGIMIDDIVAGVISAGILYFIGHHWPLGII
;
A
#
# COMPACT_ATOMS: atom_id res chain seq x y z
N MET A 1 2.06 -39.39 -3.17
CA MET A 1 2.77 -38.32 -2.46
C MET A 1 1.80 -37.15 -2.32
N THR A 2 1.07 -37.08 -1.20
CA THR A 2 0.08 -36.03 -0.98
C THR A 2 0.85 -34.75 -0.65
N ILE A 3 0.99 -33.84 -1.61
CA ILE A 3 1.56 -32.53 -1.36
C ILE A 3 0.60 -31.83 -0.41
N LEU A 4 0.93 -31.74 0.88
CA LEU A 4 0.17 -30.95 1.83
C LEU A 4 0.17 -29.51 1.32
N PRO A 5 -1.01 -28.85 1.19
CA PRO A 5 -1.06 -27.48 0.72
C PRO A 5 -0.24 -26.61 1.68
N ARG A 6 0.57 -25.69 1.11
CA ARG A 6 1.38 -24.78 1.93
C ARG A 6 0.41 -23.94 2.77
N HIS A 7 0.78 -23.60 4.00
CA HIS A 7 -0.08 -22.84 4.92
C HIS A 7 -0.62 -21.52 4.31
N LYS A 8 0.13 -20.91 3.39
CA LYS A 8 -0.28 -19.72 2.60
C LYS A 8 -1.39 -20.04 1.59
N ASP A 9 -1.39 -21.22 0.99
CA ASP A 9 -2.40 -21.64 0.02
C ASP A 9 -3.75 -21.89 0.71
N VAL A 10 -3.72 -22.42 1.94
CA VAL A 10 -4.91 -22.61 2.79
C VAL A 10 -5.50 -21.28 3.24
N ALA A 11 -4.66 -20.29 3.55
CA ALA A 11 -5.15 -18.95 3.90
C ALA A 11 -5.81 -18.27 2.69
N LYS A 12 -5.16 -18.31 1.51
CA LYS A 12 -5.72 -17.75 0.27
C LYS A 12 -7.03 -18.43 -0.16
N SER A 13 -7.21 -19.73 0.08
CA SER A 13 -8.45 -20.43 -0.30
C SER A 13 -9.69 -19.98 0.49
N ARG A 14 -9.52 -19.24 1.59
CA ARG A 14 -10.62 -18.66 2.38
C ARG A 14 -11.10 -17.31 1.82
N LEU A 15 -10.36 -16.73 0.87
CA LEU A 15 -10.75 -15.49 0.21
C LEU A 15 -11.87 -15.73 -0.80
N ASN A 16 -12.73 -14.72 -0.92
CA ASN A 16 -13.84 -14.71 -1.87
C ASN A 16 -13.96 -13.31 -2.46
N LEU A 17 -13.57 -13.14 -3.72
CA LEU A 17 -13.58 -11.84 -4.41
C LEU A 17 -14.99 -11.28 -4.69
N ARG A 18 -16.05 -12.07 -4.46
CA ARG A 18 -17.43 -11.55 -4.45
C ARG A 18 -17.75 -10.79 -3.16
N ASN A 19 -16.98 -11.02 -2.09
CA ASN A 19 -17.05 -10.19 -0.89
C ASN A 19 -16.31 -8.87 -1.19
N PRO A 20 -16.99 -7.71 -1.13
CA PRO A 20 -16.36 -6.41 -1.40
C PRO A 20 -15.16 -6.14 -0.47
N TRP A 21 -15.18 -6.69 0.76
CA TRP A 21 -14.08 -6.52 1.70
C TRP A 21 -12.81 -7.21 1.24
N HIS A 22 -12.93 -8.46 0.79
CA HIS A 22 -11.79 -9.22 0.26
C HIS A 22 -11.30 -8.64 -1.06
N LEU A 23 -12.22 -8.19 -1.91
CA LEU A 23 -11.86 -7.56 -3.18
C LEU A 23 -11.00 -6.31 -2.97
N LEU A 24 -11.43 -5.43 -2.06
CA LEU A 24 -10.68 -4.22 -1.73
C LEU A 24 -9.40 -4.54 -0.98
N ALA A 25 -9.44 -5.38 0.06
CA ALA A 25 -8.26 -5.75 0.83
C ALA A 25 -7.14 -6.36 -0.04
N THR A 26 -7.50 -7.11 -1.09
CA THR A 26 -6.54 -7.70 -2.03
C THR A 26 -6.18 -6.80 -3.21
N GLY A 27 -6.53 -5.51 -3.15
CA GLY A 27 -6.21 -4.53 -4.20
C GLY A 27 -6.80 -4.92 -5.55
N PHE A 28 -8.07 -5.32 -5.57
CA PHE A 28 -8.77 -5.83 -6.76
C PHE A 28 -8.11 -7.08 -7.39
N GLY A 29 -7.47 -7.90 -6.55
CA GLY A 29 -6.78 -9.13 -6.96
C GLY A 29 -5.29 -8.98 -7.24
N SER A 30 -4.74 -7.77 -7.19
CA SER A 30 -3.28 -7.55 -7.34
C SER A 30 -2.46 -8.28 -6.27
N GLY A 31 -2.94 -8.29 -5.02
CA GLY A 31 -2.33 -9.03 -3.91
C GLY A 31 -2.42 -10.55 -4.04
N LEU A 32 -3.21 -11.07 -4.99
CA LEU A 32 -3.24 -12.50 -5.29
C LEU A 32 -2.11 -12.94 -6.23
N SER A 33 -1.35 -11.99 -6.81
CA SER A 33 -0.25 -12.26 -7.71
C SER A 33 0.74 -13.31 -7.15
N PRO A 34 1.27 -14.21 -8.01
CA PRO A 34 2.35 -15.11 -7.63
C PRO A 34 3.71 -14.40 -7.51
N VAL A 35 3.86 -13.23 -8.14
CA VAL A 35 5.08 -12.41 -8.13
C VAL A 35 4.91 -11.30 -7.11
N VAL A 36 5.77 -11.29 -6.08
CA VAL A 36 5.81 -10.35 -4.93
C VAL A 36 4.51 -9.56 -4.80
N PRO A 37 3.47 -10.14 -4.18
CA PRO A 37 2.14 -9.56 -4.08
C PRO A 37 2.14 -8.06 -3.78
N GLY A 38 3.00 -7.63 -2.85
CA GLY A 38 3.02 -6.23 -2.47
C GLY A 38 3.60 -5.26 -3.47
N THR A 39 4.51 -5.74 -4.33
CA THR A 39 4.95 -4.97 -5.49
C THR A 39 3.80 -4.82 -6.48
N MET A 40 2.99 -5.86 -6.67
CA MET A 40 1.85 -5.82 -7.59
C MET A 40 0.71 -4.97 -7.05
N GLY A 41 0.47 -4.97 -5.74
CA GLY A 41 -0.46 -4.04 -5.08
C GLY A 41 -0.02 -2.60 -5.27
N SER A 42 1.23 -2.29 -4.95
CA SER A 42 1.81 -0.95 -5.15
C SER A 42 1.77 -0.48 -6.62
N LEU A 43 2.02 -1.37 -7.59
CA LEU A 43 1.87 -1.05 -9.01
C LEU A 43 0.41 -0.83 -9.40
N ALA A 44 -0.50 -1.66 -8.91
CA ALA A 44 -1.93 -1.53 -9.16
C ALA A 44 -2.51 -0.24 -8.56
N ALA A 45 -1.88 0.35 -7.53
CA ALA A 45 -2.29 1.63 -6.96
C ALA A 45 -2.08 2.84 -7.90
N ILE A 46 -1.12 2.76 -8.85
CA ILE A 46 -0.74 3.88 -9.72
C ILE A 46 -1.88 4.33 -10.66
N PRO A 47 -2.59 3.43 -11.38
CA PRO A 47 -3.77 3.82 -12.17
C PRO A 47 -4.86 4.51 -11.35
N PHE A 48 -5.14 4.04 -10.14
CA PHE A 48 -6.14 4.68 -9.25
C PHE A 48 -5.66 6.05 -8.79
N TRP A 49 -4.39 6.17 -8.43
CA TRP A 49 -3.78 7.46 -8.12
C TRP A 49 -3.91 8.43 -9.29
N TYR A 50 -3.61 8.00 -10.52
CA TYR A 50 -3.71 8.85 -11.70
C TYR A 50 -5.13 9.39 -11.88
N LEU A 51 -6.17 8.57 -11.67
CA LEU A 51 -7.55 9.03 -11.68
C LEU A 51 -7.85 10.06 -10.58
N MET A 52 -7.24 9.90 -9.40
CA MET A 52 -7.39 10.84 -8.30
C MET A 52 -6.72 12.19 -8.58
N THR A 53 -5.74 12.27 -9.49
CA THR A 53 -5.10 13.55 -9.85
C THR A 53 -6.04 14.56 -10.52
N PHE A 54 -7.17 14.09 -11.07
CA PHE A 54 -8.22 14.97 -11.61
C PHE A 54 -9.12 15.59 -10.52
N LEU A 55 -8.98 15.17 -9.26
CA LEU A 55 -9.76 15.71 -8.15
C LEU A 55 -9.10 16.99 -7.59
N PRO A 56 -9.89 17.94 -7.07
CA PRO A 56 -9.38 18.98 -6.19
C PRO A 56 -8.64 18.35 -5.01
N TRP A 57 -7.59 19.01 -4.53
CA TRP A 57 -6.73 18.47 -3.46
C TRP A 57 -7.53 18.08 -2.20
N GLN A 58 -8.60 18.80 -1.87
CA GLN A 58 -9.47 18.50 -0.73
C GLN A 58 -10.17 17.14 -0.89
N LEU A 59 -10.65 16.84 -2.10
CA LEU A 59 -11.31 15.56 -2.38
C LEU A 59 -10.29 14.43 -2.44
N TYR A 60 -9.10 14.68 -3.00
CA TYR A 60 -7.99 13.73 -2.94
C TYR A 60 -7.67 13.34 -1.48
N SER A 61 -7.45 14.34 -0.61
CA SER A 61 -7.16 14.10 0.82
C SER A 61 -8.30 13.38 1.53
N LEU A 62 -9.56 13.69 1.18
CA LEU A 62 -10.73 12.99 1.72
C LEU A 62 -10.73 11.51 1.32
N VAL A 63 -10.43 11.20 0.05
CA VAL A 63 -10.36 9.81 -0.45
C VAL A 63 -9.27 9.03 0.29
N VAL A 64 -8.08 9.62 0.47
CA VAL A 64 -6.98 8.96 1.21
C VAL A 64 -7.38 8.74 2.68
N MET A 65 -7.93 9.76 3.35
CA MET A 65 -8.37 9.65 4.75
C MET A 65 -9.46 8.58 4.92
N PHE A 66 -10.45 8.56 4.03
CA PHE A 66 -11.50 7.55 4.03
C PHE A 66 -10.94 6.16 3.74
N GLY A 67 -10.00 6.06 2.81
CA GLY A 67 -9.27 4.85 2.47
C GLY A 67 -8.46 4.29 3.64
N ILE A 68 -7.85 5.15 4.47
CA ILE A 68 -7.20 4.75 5.73
C ILE A 68 -8.23 4.15 6.70
N CYS A 69 -9.33 4.88 6.96
CA CYS A 69 -10.36 4.45 7.92
C CYS A 69 -10.99 3.10 7.52
N ILE A 70 -11.35 2.96 6.24
CA ILE A 70 -11.86 1.70 5.71
C ILE A 70 -10.76 0.63 5.70
N GLY A 71 -9.54 0.99 5.33
CA GLY A 71 -8.40 0.07 5.26
C GLY A 71 -8.14 -0.67 6.56
N VAL A 72 -8.18 0.03 7.69
CA VAL A 72 -8.06 -0.60 9.02
C VAL A 72 -9.09 -1.71 9.22
N TYR A 73 -10.35 -1.48 8.84
CA TYR A 73 -11.40 -2.48 8.92
C TYR A 73 -11.20 -3.61 7.90
N LEU A 74 -10.91 -3.28 6.64
CA LEU A 74 -10.69 -4.25 5.56
C LEU A 74 -9.56 -5.22 5.88
N CYS A 75 -8.41 -4.70 6.29
CA CYS A 75 -7.23 -5.48 6.62
C CYS A 75 -7.50 -6.36 7.85
N HIS A 76 -8.14 -5.82 8.89
CA HIS A 76 -8.48 -6.61 10.08
C HIS A 76 -9.47 -7.75 9.76
N GLN A 77 -10.56 -7.43 9.06
CA GLN A 77 -11.60 -8.40 8.75
C GLN A 77 -11.08 -9.49 7.80
N THR A 78 -10.32 -9.10 6.76
CA THR A 78 -9.76 -10.05 5.79
C THR A 78 -8.69 -10.94 6.44
N ALA A 79 -7.81 -10.38 7.29
CA ALA A 79 -6.83 -11.18 8.04
C ALA A 79 -7.54 -12.21 8.94
N LYS A 80 -8.60 -11.78 9.64
CA LYS A 80 -9.44 -12.67 10.46
C LYS A 80 -10.10 -13.77 9.63
N ASP A 81 -10.68 -13.45 8.48
CA ASP A 81 -11.34 -14.41 7.59
C ASP A 81 -10.33 -15.40 6.98
N MET A 82 -9.09 -14.96 6.73
CA MET A 82 -7.97 -15.82 6.33
C MET A 82 -7.43 -16.65 7.51
N GLY A 83 -7.75 -16.30 8.76
CA GLY A 83 -7.27 -16.97 9.97
C GLY A 83 -5.78 -16.75 10.23
N VAL A 84 -5.26 -15.57 9.88
CA VAL A 84 -3.85 -15.18 10.00
C VAL A 84 -3.78 -13.73 10.52
N HIS A 85 -2.65 -13.33 11.11
CA HIS A 85 -2.51 -11.98 11.68
C HIS A 85 -2.20 -10.92 10.63
N ASP A 86 -1.43 -11.28 9.62
CA ASP A 86 -1.09 -10.47 8.46
C ASP A 86 -0.69 -11.43 7.33
N HIS A 87 -1.27 -11.22 6.15
CA HIS A 87 -0.95 -12.01 4.98
C HIS A 87 -0.63 -11.06 3.86
N GLY A 88 0.54 -11.21 3.24
CA GLY A 88 0.96 -10.32 2.16
C GLY A 88 0.13 -10.38 0.88
N SER A 89 -1.07 -10.97 0.87
CA SER A 89 -2.05 -10.74 -0.20
C SER A 89 -3.05 -9.63 0.13
N ILE A 90 -3.07 -9.18 1.39
CA ILE A 90 -3.70 -7.95 1.82
C ILE A 90 -2.72 -6.85 1.42
N VAL A 91 -3.15 -5.94 0.55
CA VAL A 91 -2.29 -4.96 -0.14
C VAL A 91 -2.95 -3.57 -0.18
N TRP A 92 -3.96 -3.36 0.67
CA TRP A 92 -4.67 -2.07 0.72
C TRP A 92 -3.87 -0.99 1.43
N ASP A 93 -3.11 -1.39 2.45
CA ASP A 93 -2.00 -0.63 3.06
C ASP A 93 -1.06 -0.05 1.99
N GLU A 94 -0.63 -0.85 1.03
CA GLU A 94 0.26 -0.43 -0.05
C GLU A 94 -0.37 0.59 -1.00
N PHE A 95 -1.69 0.46 -1.26
CA PHE A 95 -2.43 1.46 -2.03
C PHE A 95 -2.41 2.81 -1.32
N ILE A 96 -2.71 2.81 -0.02
CA ILE A 96 -2.68 4.02 0.79
C ILE A 96 -1.28 4.60 0.88
N GLY A 97 -0.26 3.79 1.15
CA GLY A 97 1.13 4.22 1.22
C GLY A 97 1.62 4.84 -0.09
N MET A 98 1.28 4.25 -1.23
CA MET A 98 1.55 4.80 -2.56
C MET A 98 0.81 6.11 -2.81
N TRP A 99 -0.48 6.21 -2.47
CA TRP A 99 -1.23 7.46 -2.65
C TRP A 99 -0.67 8.59 -1.79
N ILE A 100 -0.29 8.31 -0.54
CA ILE A 100 0.38 9.31 0.31
C ILE A 100 1.72 9.74 -0.32
N THR A 101 2.52 8.78 -0.78
CA THR A 101 3.81 9.05 -1.43
C THR A 101 3.66 9.97 -2.65
N LEU A 102 2.76 9.60 -3.55
CA LEU A 102 2.57 10.28 -4.83
C LEU A 102 1.79 11.60 -4.71
N MET A 103 1.23 11.90 -3.54
CA MET A 103 0.62 13.21 -3.26
C MET A 103 1.67 14.34 -3.27
N ALA A 104 2.93 14.03 -2.96
CA ALA A 104 4.01 15.01 -2.86
C ALA A 104 4.88 15.12 -4.12
N LEU A 105 4.43 14.59 -5.25
CA LEU A 105 5.17 14.72 -6.50
C LEU A 105 5.24 16.19 -6.94
N PRO A 106 6.42 16.69 -7.37
CA PRO A 106 6.56 18.05 -7.89
C PRO A 106 5.90 18.20 -9.27
N THR A 107 5.95 17.15 -10.10
CA THR A 107 5.29 17.06 -11.40
C THR A 107 4.77 15.63 -11.62
N THR A 108 3.79 15.47 -12.52
CA THR A 108 3.19 14.17 -12.87
C THR A 108 4.01 13.39 -13.91
N ASP A 109 5.31 13.69 -14.04
CA ASP A 109 6.17 12.98 -15.00
C ASP A 109 6.44 11.55 -14.53
N TRP A 110 6.59 10.63 -15.50
CA TRP A 110 6.74 9.21 -15.20
C TRP A 110 8.00 8.91 -14.37
N GLN A 111 9.07 9.72 -14.50
CA GLN A 111 10.28 9.58 -13.69
C GLN A 111 10.01 9.82 -12.20
N TRP A 112 9.16 10.82 -11.89
CA TRP A 112 8.77 11.12 -10.51
C TRP A 112 7.86 10.05 -9.93
N VAL A 113 6.94 9.52 -10.73
CA VAL A 113 6.11 8.37 -10.33
C VAL A 113 6.99 7.14 -10.08
N ALA A 114 7.95 6.85 -10.96
CA ALA A 114 8.89 5.74 -10.80
C ALA A 114 9.78 5.92 -9.56
N ALA A 115 10.31 7.13 -9.34
CA ALA A 115 11.09 7.45 -8.15
C ALA A 115 10.26 7.28 -6.88
N GLY A 116 9.02 7.77 -6.87
CA GLY A 116 8.11 7.61 -5.73
C GLY A 116 7.80 6.15 -5.43
N PHE A 117 7.51 5.36 -6.47
CA PHE A 117 7.34 3.92 -6.33
C PHE A 117 8.58 3.24 -5.72
N VAL A 118 9.78 3.54 -6.25
CA VAL A 118 11.03 2.92 -5.78
C VAL A 118 11.32 3.31 -4.33
N ILE A 119 11.24 4.60 -3.99
CA ILE A 119 11.51 5.11 -2.63
C ILE A 119 10.53 4.48 -1.63
N PHE A 120 9.24 4.49 -1.95
CA PHE A 120 8.21 3.87 -1.13
C PHE A 120 8.50 2.40 -0.89
N ARG A 121 8.71 1.60 -1.95
CA ARG A 121 8.97 0.17 -1.82
C ARG A 121 10.24 -0.12 -1.01
N ILE A 122 11.30 0.67 -1.18
CA ILE A 122 12.52 0.52 -0.37
C ILE A 122 12.21 0.73 1.10
N LEU A 123 11.47 1.79 1.46
CA LEU A 123 11.15 2.11 2.85
C LEU A 123 10.18 1.11 3.48
N ASP A 124 9.14 0.72 2.75
CA ASP A 124 8.18 -0.31 3.15
C ASP A 124 8.86 -1.67 3.39
N MET A 125 9.71 -2.13 2.46
CA MET A 125 10.39 -3.43 2.63
C MET A 125 11.48 -3.40 3.71
N TRP A 126 12.21 -2.28 3.84
CA TRP A 126 13.33 -2.19 4.80
C TRP A 126 12.84 -1.94 6.23
N LYS A 127 11.77 -1.16 6.37
CA LYS A 127 11.22 -0.67 7.65
C LYS A 127 12.33 -0.09 8.55
N PRO A 128 12.97 1.03 8.18
CA PRO A 128 13.85 1.76 9.11
C PRO A 128 13.05 2.31 10.30
N TRP A 129 13.73 2.78 11.34
CA TRP A 129 13.06 3.58 12.37
C TRP A 129 12.57 4.89 11.73
N PRO A 130 11.33 5.36 11.97
CA PRO A 130 10.35 4.89 12.98
C PRO A 130 9.36 3.80 12.50
N ILE A 131 9.33 3.43 11.22
CA ILE A 131 8.38 2.45 10.63
C ILE A 131 8.38 1.14 11.41
N ARG A 132 9.58 0.57 11.67
CA ARG A 132 9.71 -0.68 12.43
C ARG A 132 9.24 -0.60 13.87
N TRP A 133 9.19 0.59 14.46
CA TRP A 133 8.62 0.73 15.80
C TRP A 133 7.10 0.57 15.76
N PHE A 134 6.42 1.19 14.78
CA PHE A 134 4.97 1.04 14.64
C PHE A 134 4.57 -0.40 14.30
N ASP A 135 5.25 -1.02 13.33
CA ASP A 135 5.09 -2.44 12.94
C ASP A 135 5.15 -3.41 14.13
N ARG A 136 5.98 -3.11 15.14
CA ARG A 136 6.15 -3.98 16.33
C ARG A 136 5.21 -3.70 17.49
N ASN A 137 4.68 -2.47 17.58
CA ASN A 137 3.92 -2.04 18.76
C ASN A 137 2.41 -1.92 18.48
N VAL A 138 2.02 -1.75 17.22
CA VAL A 138 0.62 -1.62 16.81
C VAL A 138 0.18 -2.91 16.14
N HIS A 139 -0.98 -3.43 16.55
CA HIS A 139 -1.46 -4.74 16.11
C HIS A 139 -2.84 -4.65 15.46
N GLY A 140 -3.25 -5.73 14.78
CA GLY A 140 -4.52 -5.80 14.06
C GLY A 140 -4.50 -4.96 12.78
N GLY A 141 -5.67 -4.58 12.29
CA GLY A 141 -5.76 -3.82 11.03
C GLY A 141 -5.07 -2.46 11.07
N MET A 142 -4.98 -1.83 12.24
CA MET A 142 -4.20 -0.60 12.39
C MET A 142 -2.70 -0.86 12.24
N GLY A 143 -2.22 -2.00 12.75
CA GLY A 143 -0.82 -2.42 12.62
C GLY A 143 -0.43 -2.68 11.17
N ILE A 144 -1.33 -3.31 10.39
CA ILE A 144 -1.14 -3.57 8.95
C ILE A 144 -1.09 -2.26 8.14
N MET A 145 -1.81 -1.22 8.56
CA MET A 145 -1.89 0.02 7.79
C MET A 145 -0.80 1.03 8.15
N ILE A 146 -0.38 1.07 9.41
CA ILE A 146 0.41 2.19 9.96
C ILE A 146 1.84 2.23 9.42
N ASP A 147 2.46 1.09 9.17
CA ASP A 147 3.82 0.99 8.63
C ASP A 147 3.90 1.51 7.19
N ASP A 148 2.98 1.11 6.31
CA ASP A 148 2.88 1.66 4.94
C ASP A 148 2.48 3.14 4.93
N ILE A 149 1.61 3.58 5.84
CA ILE A 149 1.28 5.01 6.00
C ILE A 149 2.53 5.81 6.38
N VAL A 150 3.30 5.34 7.36
CA VAL A 150 4.53 6.02 7.81
C VAL A 150 5.59 5.97 6.71
N ALA A 151 5.75 4.83 6.02
CA ALA A 151 6.62 4.72 4.86
C ALA A 151 6.21 5.70 3.76
N GLY A 152 4.92 5.85 3.50
CA GLY A 152 4.36 6.79 2.54
C GLY A 152 4.63 8.25 2.90
N VAL A 153 4.43 8.64 4.16
CA VAL A 153 4.72 10.00 4.64
C VAL A 153 6.21 10.33 4.53
N ILE A 154 7.09 9.40 4.91
CA ILE A 154 8.55 9.60 4.80
C ILE A 154 8.95 9.71 3.32
N SER A 155 8.40 8.84 2.46
CA SER A 155 8.66 8.87 1.01
C SER A 155 8.21 10.19 0.38
N ALA A 156 7.01 10.66 0.74
CA ALA A 156 6.48 11.96 0.32
C ALA A 156 7.41 13.12 0.73
N GLY A 157 7.90 13.11 1.97
CA GLY A 157 8.86 14.11 2.46
C GLY A 157 10.18 14.10 1.69
N ILE A 158 10.72 12.91 1.39
CA ILE A 158 11.94 12.76 0.58
C ILE A 158 11.71 13.31 -0.83
N LEU A 159 10.62 12.93 -1.49
CA LEU A 159 10.30 13.41 -2.84
C LEU A 159 10.11 14.92 -2.88
N TYR A 160 9.39 15.48 -1.92
CA TYR A 160 9.21 16.92 -1.80
C TYR A 160 10.55 17.64 -1.63
N PHE A 161 11.43 17.12 -0.76
CA PHE A 161 12.76 17.70 -0.54
C PHE A 161 13.63 17.64 -1.81
N ILE A 162 13.66 16.49 -2.50
CA ILE A 162 14.41 16.34 -3.76
C ILE A 162 13.84 17.28 -4.82
N GLY A 163 12.51 17.35 -4.99
CA GLY A 163 11.86 18.23 -5.96
C GLY A 163 12.12 19.71 -5.70
N HIS A 164 12.22 20.11 -4.43
CA HIS A 164 12.51 21.49 -4.06
C HIS A 164 13.98 21.89 -4.31
N HIS A 165 14.94 21.00 -4.03
CA HIS A 165 16.37 21.30 -4.15
C HIS A 165 16.99 20.89 -5.49
N TRP A 166 16.33 20.03 -6.25
CA TRP A 166 16.78 19.55 -7.55
C TRP A 166 15.66 19.69 -8.59
N PRO A 167 15.25 20.93 -8.93
CA PRO A 167 14.13 21.19 -9.85
C PRO A 167 14.45 20.83 -11.31
N LEU A 168 15.72 20.59 -11.64
CA LEU A 168 16.14 20.03 -12.92
C LEU A 168 15.82 18.54 -12.87
N GLY A 169 14.67 18.16 -13.42
CA GLY A 169 14.06 16.84 -13.30
C GLY A 169 15.04 15.66 -13.36
N ILE A 170 14.67 14.57 -12.71
CA ILE A 170 15.30 13.27 -12.87
C ILE A 170 15.41 13.03 -14.39
N ILE A 171 16.63 13.14 -14.90
CA ILE A 171 16.97 13.27 -16.33
C ILE A 171 16.32 12.16 -17.14
#